data_AF-A0A423U927-F1
#
_entry.id   AF-A0A423U927-F1
#
_cell.length_a   1.000
_cell.length_b   1.000
_cell.length_c   1.000
_cell.angle_alpha   90.00
_cell.angle_beta   90.00
_cell.angle_gamma   90.00
#
_symmetry.space_group_name_H-M   'P 1'
#
loop_
_entity.id
_entity.type
_entity.pdbx_description
1 polymer ?
#
loop_
_entity_poly.entity_id
_entity_poly.type
_entity_poly.pdbx_seq_one_letter_code
_entity_poly.pdbx_strand_id
1 'polypeptide(L)'
;MSGFGLEEIGIPGGVYLKESLTHCTDPLKAIEEFQVENGILLPSLRPMLHLLDLHGVKRLDFHNSIMEELRDKLIAQISELGKREGRERDRKLKELLTKSFPVIKIKALRPVVMCILKHMSHVEDKYLKI
;
A
#
# COMPACT_ATOMS: atom_id res chain seq x y z
N MET A 1 -10.74 9.54 16.39
CA MET A 1 -9.96 10.11 15.27
C MET A 1 -9.26 8.96 14.58
N SER A 2 -9.87 8.46 13.51
CA SER A 2 -9.47 7.21 12.83
C SER A 2 -8.31 7.46 11.88
N GLY A 3 -7.09 7.09 12.30
CA GLY A 3 -5.95 6.95 11.40
C GLY A 3 -6.24 5.88 10.34
N PHE A 4 -5.58 5.98 9.19
CA PHE A 4 -5.84 5.12 8.01
C PHE A 4 -5.37 3.67 8.18
N GLY A 5 -4.91 3.28 9.38
CA GLY A 5 -4.30 1.97 9.65
C GLY A 5 -2.89 1.85 9.10
N LEU A 6 -2.38 2.89 8.44
CA LEU A 6 -1.00 2.99 7.96
C LEU A 6 -0.04 3.12 9.15
N GLU A 7 -0.46 3.80 10.21
CA GLU A 7 0.30 3.95 11.43
C GLU A 7 0.49 2.61 12.16
N GLU A 8 -0.46 1.68 12.02
CA GLU A 8 -0.37 0.32 12.60
C GLU A 8 0.73 -0.54 11.94
N ILE A 9 1.16 -0.17 10.73
CA ILE A 9 2.26 -0.82 10.00
C ILE A 9 3.52 0.04 9.94
N GLY A 10 3.59 1.11 10.73
CA GLY A 10 4.76 2.01 10.80
C GLY A 10 4.91 2.96 9.61
N ILE A 11 3.87 3.12 8.78
CA ILE A 11 3.86 4.11 7.70
C ILE A 11 3.27 5.42 8.25
N PRO A 12 3.98 6.56 8.13
CA PRO A 12 3.48 7.83 8.61
C PRO A 12 2.24 8.26 7.81
N GLY A 13 1.12 8.45 8.51
CA GLY A 13 -0.15 8.87 7.92
C GLY A 13 -0.44 10.36 8.08
N GLY A 14 -1.72 10.72 7.95
CA GLY A 14 -2.15 12.12 7.95
C GLY A 14 -1.91 12.87 9.26
N VAL A 15 -1.86 12.15 10.40
CA VAL A 15 -1.55 12.75 11.71
C VAL A 15 -0.10 13.22 11.75
N TYR A 16 0.83 12.35 11.34
CA TYR A 16 2.25 12.70 11.23
C TYR A 16 2.45 13.87 10.27
N LEU A 17 1.84 13.82 9.09
CA LEU A 17 1.96 14.91 8.12
C LEU A 17 1.43 16.23 8.67
N LYS A 18 0.30 16.22 9.39
CA LYS A 18 -0.25 17.42 10.04
C LYS A 18 0.71 17.97 11.09
N GLU A 19 1.27 17.11 11.94
CA GLU A 19 2.24 17.53 12.96
C GLU A 19 3.51 18.10 12.33
N SER A 20 4.07 17.42 11.33
CA SER A 20 5.25 17.87 10.58
C SER A 20 5.02 19.23 9.93
N LEU A 21 3.86 19.44 9.29
CA LEU A 21 3.52 20.72 8.65
C LEU A 21 3.20 21.84 9.64
N THR A 22 2.78 21.52 10.87
CA THR A 22 2.53 22.51 11.92
C THR A 22 3.82 23.05 12.54
N HIS A 23 4.88 22.23 12.57
CA HIS A 23 6.15 22.56 13.23
C HIS A 23 7.29 22.89 12.26
N CYS A 24 7.09 22.75 10.94
CA CYS A 24 8.12 23.06 9.96
C CYS A 24 8.24 24.57 9.70
N THR A 25 9.45 25.01 9.38
CA THR A 25 9.74 26.38 8.93
C THR A 25 9.45 26.58 7.44
N ASP A 26 9.56 25.51 6.64
CA ASP A 26 9.26 25.49 5.20
C ASP A 26 8.31 24.31 4.87
N PRO A 27 7.00 24.58 4.73
CA PRO A 27 6.01 23.56 4.41
C PRO A 27 6.20 22.88 3.05
N LEU A 28 6.71 23.60 2.04
CA LEU A 28 6.86 23.03 0.69
C LEU A 28 7.98 22.00 0.67
N LYS A 29 9.10 22.33 1.30
CA LYS A 29 10.23 21.41 1.46
C LYS A 29 9.86 20.17 2.28
N ALA A 30 9.10 20.35 3.37
CA ALA A 30 8.62 19.24 4.19
C ALA A 30 7.70 18.29 3.40
N ILE A 31 6.84 18.82 2.52
CA ILE A 31 6.00 18.00 1.63
C ILE A 31 6.86 17.23 0.63
N GLU A 32 7.85 17.87 0.00
CA GLU A 32 8.75 17.22 -0.96
C GLU A 32 9.52 16.07 -0.30
N GLU A 33 10.12 16.33 0.87
CA GLU A 33 10.84 15.30 1.65
C GLU A 33 9.91 14.14 2.02
N PHE A 34 8.70 14.44 2.50
CA PHE A 34 7.71 13.42 2.83
C PHE A 34 7.32 12.56 1.62
N GLN A 35 7.12 13.18 0.46
CA GLN A 35 6.81 12.48 -0.79
C GLN A 35 7.98 11.64 -1.30
N VAL A 36 9.21 12.11 -1.11
CA VAL A 36 10.41 11.35 -1.47
C VAL A 36 10.58 10.14 -0.56
N GLU A 37 10.40 10.28 0.74
CA GLU A 37 10.59 9.17 1.69
C GLU A 37 9.48 8.11 1.60
N ASN A 38 8.23 8.54 1.41
CA ASN A 38 7.05 7.66 1.53
C ASN A 38 6.38 7.33 0.19
N GLY A 39 6.82 7.96 -0.91
CA GLY A 39 6.30 7.71 -2.24
C GLY A 39 6.80 6.40 -2.86
N ILE A 40 6.17 5.97 -3.95
CA ILE A 40 6.66 4.83 -4.74
C ILE A 40 7.92 5.30 -5.49
N LEU A 41 9.08 5.11 -4.85
CA LEU A 41 10.38 5.47 -5.40
C LEU A 41 10.81 4.50 -6.50
N LEU A 42 10.58 4.87 -7.75
CA LEU A 42 11.28 4.32 -8.89
C LEU A 42 12.23 5.41 -9.41
N PRO A 43 13.55 5.31 -9.14
CA PRO A 43 14.53 6.33 -9.57
C PRO A 43 14.47 6.63 -11.08
N SER A 44 14.11 5.61 -11.88
CA SER A 44 13.89 5.71 -13.33
C SER A 44 12.65 6.53 -13.72
N LEU A 45 11.66 6.66 -12.84
CA LEU A 45 10.42 7.42 -13.10
C LEU A 45 10.55 8.92 -12.81
N ARG A 46 11.49 9.37 -11.99
CA ARG A 46 11.65 10.80 -11.65
C ARG A 46 11.78 11.70 -12.88
N PRO A 47 12.64 11.40 -13.87
CA PRO A 47 12.71 12.19 -15.10
C PRO A 47 11.43 12.11 -15.94
N MET A 48 10.73 10.98 -15.94
CA MET A 48 9.47 10.80 -16.67
C MET A 48 8.32 11.62 -16.07
N LEU A 49 8.32 11.89 -14.76
CA LEU A 49 7.29 12.74 -14.14
C LEU A 49 7.27 14.15 -14.76
N HIS A 50 8.44 14.74 -15.01
CA HIS A 50 8.51 16.06 -15.67
C HIS A 50 7.95 16.02 -17.09
N LEU A 51 8.19 14.94 -17.83
CA LEU A 51 7.64 14.75 -19.16
C LEU A 51 6.10 14.62 -19.11
N LEU A 52 5.59 13.84 -18.16
CA LEU A 52 4.16 13.65 -17.94
C LEU A 52 3.47 14.97 -17.57
N ASP A 53 4.11 15.80 -16.74
CA ASP A 53 3.62 17.14 -16.40
C ASP A 53 3.49 18.01 -17.65
N LEU A 54 4.47 17.96 -18.57
CA LEU A 54 4.41 18.69 -19.85
C LEU A 54 3.30 18.20 -20.77
N HIS A 55 2.96 16.91 -20.71
CA HIS A 55 1.82 16.34 -21.44
C HIS A 55 0.46 16.56 -20.73
N GLY A 56 0.44 17.32 -19.62
CA GLY A 56 -0.78 17.63 -18.88
C GLY A 56 -1.32 16.47 -18.03
N VAL A 57 -0.54 15.42 -17.83
CA VAL A 57 -0.91 14.30 -16.95
C VAL A 57 -0.69 14.71 -15.51
N LYS A 58 -1.74 14.61 -14.68
CA LYS A 58 -1.59 14.90 -13.25
C LYS A 58 -0.77 13.80 -12.59
N ARG A 59 0.22 14.19 -11.79
CA ARG A 59 1.04 13.25 -11.00
C ARG A 59 0.18 12.30 -10.15
N LEU A 60 -0.94 12.76 -9.60
CA LEU A 60 -1.87 11.93 -8.84
C LEU A 60 -2.43 10.77 -9.68
N ASP A 61 -2.86 11.04 -10.91
CA ASP A 61 -3.46 10.03 -11.78
C ASP A 61 -2.42 8.98 -12.17
N PHE A 62 -1.18 9.41 -12.40
CA PHE A 62 -0.05 8.53 -12.65
C PHE A 62 0.27 7.62 -11.45
N HIS A 63 0.40 8.19 -10.26
CA HIS A 63 0.68 7.41 -9.04
C HIS A 63 -0.46 6.46 -8.70
N ASN A 64 -1.71 6.86 -8.93
CA ASN A 64 -2.85 5.96 -8.82
C ASN A 64 -2.70 4.79 -9.78
N SER A 65 -2.42 5.05 -11.05
CA SER A 65 -2.25 4.02 -12.08
C SER A 65 -1.14 3.02 -11.71
N ILE A 66 -0.01 3.50 -11.18
CA ILE A 66 1.08 2.64 -10.69
C ILE A 66 0.61 1.78 -9.51
N MET A 67 -0.09 2.38 -8.55
CA MET A 67 -0.58 1.66 -7.38
C MET A 67 -1.57 0.55 -7.78
N GLU A 68 -2.42 0.79 -8.78
CA GLU A 68 -3.32 -0.22 -9.33
C GLU A 68 -2.56 -1.36 -10.02
N GLU A 69 -1.57 -1.03 -10.85
CA GLU A 69 -0.72 -2.01 -11.53
C GLU A 69 0.07 -2.89 -10.52
N LEU A 70 0.61 -2.28 -9.45
CA LEU A 70 1.30 -3.01 -8.38
C LEU A 70 0.35 -3.91 -7.60
N ARG A 71 -0.87 -3.43 -7.32
CA ARG A 71 -1.93 -4.22 -6.68
C ARG A 71 -2.26 -5.45 -7.52
N ASP A 72 -2.45 -5.29 -8.82
CA ASP A 72 -2.84 -6.38 -9.71
C ASP A 72 -1.72 -7.41 -9.86
N LYS A 73 -0.46 -6.96 -9.95
CA LYS A 73 0.72 -7.84 -9.91
C LYS A 73 0.82 -8.63 -8.61
N LEU A 74 0.57 -7.99 -7.47
CA LEU A 74 0.58 -8.66 -6.17
C LEU A 74 -0.54 -9.71 -6.07
N ILE A 75 -1.75 -9.38 -6.52
CA ILE A 75 -2.88 -10.32 -6.60
C ILE A 75 -2.55 -11.52 -7.48
N ALA A 76 -1.91 -11.29 -8.64
CA ALA A 76 -1.49 -12.37 -9.52
C ALA A 76 -0.46 -13.29 -8.87
N GLN A 77 0.54 -12.73 -8.16
CA GLN A 77 1.53 -13.50 -7.41
C GLN A 77 0.91 -14.31 -6.27
N ILE A 78 -0.04 -13.73 -5.53
CA ILE A 78 -0.78 -14.43 -4.46
C ILE A 78 -1.63 -15.56 -5.05
N SER A 79 -2.29 -15.32 -6.17
CA SER A 79 -3.10 -16.34 -6.85
C SER A 79 -2.23 -17.50 -7.34
N GLU A 80 -1.05 -17.20 -7.89
CA GLU A 80 -0.10 -18.23 -8.31
C GLU A 80 0.49 -19.00 -7.12
N LEU A 81 0.75 -18.32 -6.00
CA LEU A 81 1.14 -18.96 -4.75
C LEU A 81 0.02 -19.88 -4.23
N GLY A 82 -1.24 -19.45 -4.32
CA GLY A 82 -2.42 -20.19 -3.87
C GLY A 82 -2.69 -21.48 -4.64
N LYS A 83 -2.28 -21.56 -5.92
CA LYS A 83 -2.36 -22.80 -6.72
C LYS A 83 -1.38 -23.88 -6.26
N ARG A 84 -0.33 -23.52 -5.50
CA ARG A 84 0.64 -24.49 -4.97
C ARG A 84 0.06 -25.25 -3.79
N GLU A 85 0.52 -26.47 -3.60
CA GLU A 85 0.14 -27.31 -2.47
C GLU A 85 1.25 -27.40 -1.42
N GLY A 86 0.86 -27.63 -0.16
CA GLY A 86 1.79 -27.92 0.94
C GLY A 86 1.83 -26.88 2.06
N ARG A 87 2.38 -27.30 3.20
CA ARG A 87 2.45 -26.51 4.45
C ARG A 87 3.21 -25.20 4.31
N GLU A 88 4.17 -25.11 3.39
CA GLU A 88 4.96 -23.89 3.16
C GLU A 88 4.09 -22.76 2.56
N ARG A 89 3.14 -23.11 1.69
CA ARG A 89 2.19 -22.17 1.10
C ARG A 89 1.27 -21.58 2.17
N ASP A 90 0.72 -22.42 3.04
CA ASP A 90 -0.17 -21.98 4.11
C ASP A 90 0.56 -21.06 5.11
N ARG A 91 1.83 -21.37 5.42
CA ARG A 91 2.66 -20.48 6.24
C ARG A 91 2.85 -19.11 5.58
N LYS A 92 3.22 -19.08 4.30
CA LYS A 92 3.40 -17.82 3.55
C LYS A 92 2.12 -17.01 3.43
N LEU A 93 0.98 -17.63 3.13
CA LEU A 93 -0.31 -16.94 3.08
C LEU A 93 -0.71 -16.36 4.43
N LYS A 94 -0.47 -17.10 5.52
CA LYS A 94 -0.73 -16.62 6.89
C LYS A 94 0.16 -15.43 7.27
N GLU A 95 1.44 -15.46 6.91
CA GLU A 95 2.37 -14.34 7.11
C GLU A 95 1.93 -13.11 6.30
N LEU A 96 1.55 -13.29 5.03
CA LEU A 96 1.04 -12.22 4.18
C LEU A 96 -0.26 -11.62 4.73
N LEU A 97 -1.19 -12.45 5.19
CA LEU A 97 -2.42 -12.00 5.82
C LEU A 97 -2.13 -11.16 7.06
N THR A 98 -1.24 -11.64 7.94
CA THR A 98 -0.91 -10.94 9.19
C THR A 98 -0.36 -9.53 8.92
N LYS A 99 0.48 -9.38 7.89
CA LYS A 99 1.04 -8.08 7.48
C LYS A 99 0.02 -7.18 6.77
N SER A 100 -0.89 -7.77 6.00
CA SER A 100 -1.83 -7.03 5.13
C SER A 100 -3.18 -6.74 5.81
N PHE A 101 -3.51 -7.41 6.92
CA PHE A 101 -4.79 -7.24 7.58
C PHE A 101 -5.01 -5.84 8.17
N PRO A 102 -4.03 -5.17 8.82
CA PRO A 102 -4.20 -3.80 9.33
C PRO A 102 -4.65 -2.80 8.26
N VAL A 103 -4.22 -3.01 7.02
CA VAL A 103 -4.53 -2.13 5.89
C VAL A 103 -5.86 -2.47 5.19
N ILE A 104 -6.66 -3.42 5.69
CA ILE A 104 -7.99 -3.75 5.13
C ILE A 104 -8.96 -2.55 5.14
N LYS A 105 -8.76 -1.60 6.06
CA LYS A 105 -9.54 -0.36 6.13
C LYS A 105 -9.39 0.47 4.84
N ILE A 106 -8.25 0.36 4.15
CA ILE A 106 -7.92 1.07 2.91
C ILE A 106 -8.57 0.39 1.71
N LYS A 107 -9.55 1.06 1.09
CA LYS A 107 -10.34 0.53 -0.03
C LYS A 107 -9.49 -0.04 -1.17
N ALA A 108 -8.41 0.64 -1.53
CA ALA A 108 -7.53 0.23 -2.61
C ALA A 108 -6.77 -1.08 -2.33
N LEU A 109 -6.52 -1.42 -1.07
CA LEU A 109 -5.75 -2.61 -0.67
C LEU A 109 -6.65 -3.80 -0.28
N ARG A 110 -7.96 -3.59 -0.05
CA ARG A 110 -8.92 -4.65 0.22
C ARG A 110 -8.86 -5.82 -0.76
N PRO A 111 -8.76 -5.63 -2.09
CA PRO A 111 -8.70 -6.74 -3.04
C PRO A 111 -7.53 -7.69 -2.77
N VAL A 112 -6.41 -7.19 -2.26
CA VAL A 112 -5.23 -7.98 -1.89
C VAL A 112 -5.57 -8.90 -0.70
N VAL A 113 -6.14 -8.35 0.36
CA VAL A 113 -6.52 -9.11 1.56
C VAL A 113 -7.58 -10.18 1.22
N MET A 114 -8.57 -9.81 0.41
CA MET A 114 -9.61 -10.74 -0.06
C MET A 114 -9.02 -11.87 -0.91
N CYS A 115 -8.04 -11.57 -1.76
CA CYS A 115 -7.34 -12.58 -2.55
C CYS A 115 -6.59 -13.59 -1.65
N ILE A 116 -5.93 -13.12 -0.58
CA ILE A 116 -5.25 -14.01 0.37
C ILE A 116 -6.28 -14.92 1.06
N LEU A 117 -7.35 -14.34 1.61
CA LEU A 117 -8.40 -15.08 2.32
C LEU A 117 -9.07 -16.13 1.43
N LYS A 118 -9.30 -15.83 0.14
CA LYS A 118 -9.87 -16.77 -0.83
C LYS A 118 -9.04 -18.05 -0.99
N HIS A 119 -7.71 -17.96 -0.84
CA HIS A 119 -6.81 -19.10 -1.01
C HIS A 119 -6.47 -19.80 0.32
N MET A 120 -7.01 -19.34 1.45
CA MET A 120 -6.85 -19.98 2.74
C MET A 120 -7.97 -20.98 3.00
N SER A 121 -7.62 -22.19 3.41
CA SER A 121 -8.57 -23.25 3.80
C SER A 121 -9.19 -23.02 5.18
N HIS A 122 -8.45 -22.36 6.08
CA HIS A 122 -8.90 -22.03 7.43
C HIS A 122 -8.55 -20.58 7.76
N VAL A 123 -9.56 -19.79 8.10
CA VAL A 123 -9.41 -18.40 8.55
C VAL A 123 -9.67 -18.36 10.05
N GLU A 124 -8.76 -17.79 10.82
CA GLU A 124 -8.95 -17.62 12.27
C GLU A 124 -10.06 -16.58 12.54
N ASP A 125 -10.96 -16.88 13.50
CA ASP A 125 -12.12 -16.02 13.85
C ASP A 125 -11.75 -14.57 14.18
N LYS A 126 -10.51 -14.34 14.63
CA LYS A 126 -9.98 -12.99 14.89
C LYS A 126 -10.00 -12.07 13.66
N TYR A 127 -10.01 -12.66 12.45
CA TYR A 127 -10.10 -11.91 11.19
C TYR A 127 -11.54 -11.71 10.70
N LEU A 128 -12.52 -12.38 11.33
CA LEU A 128 -13.95 -12.27 11.01
C LEU A 128 -14.69 -11.25 11.88
N LYS A 129 -14.08 -10.85 13.01
CA LYS A 129 -14.59 -9.78 13.88
C LYS A 129 -14.08 -8.44 13.36
N ILE A 130 -14.87 -7.82 12.49
CA ILE A 130 -14.70 -6.43 12.02
C ILE A 130 -15.76 -5.56 12.67
#